data_AF-A0A0G1GUD5-F1
#
_entry.id   AF-A0A0G1GUD5-F1
#
_cell.length_a   1.000
_cell.length_b   1.000
_cell.length_c   1.000
_cell.angle_alpha   90.00
_cell.angle_beta   90.00
_cell.angle_gamma   90.00
#
_symmetry.space_group_name_H-M   'P 1'
#
loop_
_entity.id
_entity.type
_entity.pdbx_description
1 polymer ?
#
loop_
_entity_poly.entity_id
_entity_poly.type
_entity_poly.pdbx_seq_one_letter_code
_entity_poly.pdbx_strand_id
1 'polypeptide(L)'
;MRFKLLALLLSVMVLVPVVVWAQDDCGNDTACLEKQINELKQSLDMSRAATKPLETEIQRLSSRIASIQKQIDRGVQNMKILEEDVKDRSGKVSASYTVMSIKTREMYKKLRAEPLWVSLLKYEQLGESRRELAYRQESSDRDKQIIINLVSEIGRLEADKKKLETEKIKLTQLQVDLDKQNAFFQGEVKKAKEYQTDLTGKIATLTARQQAILAEKQGTFQTTVGDVPLADDPNSRPDYNPGFSPAFAAFSFGAPHFKGMSQYGAYGRAKSGQNYEEILRAYYGGVELKKDYSPDKTIKVQGYGEMSIETYMKRIYEVPNSWGDNGGFEALKAQAVAARSYALAWTDEGRGGAICTTQSCQVYKNSDKGGKWNEAVEATRGQVLWANGKPFKAWYASTSGGYQESYTDNYSGYTTPSLWDTAAGRGGWTGQAYEKIAGSPWFYKGWYKGSSGDSCGRSHPWLTAEEMADILNAWVVLKGSGDDRVSPIGSCWGGNPYSVADLKSKAAGMGGGYSRVSGVSVSYSDGGYTSTVRFSTDKGEVEISGPDFKKTFNLRAPARISLKSGLFNIEKK
;
A
#
# COMPACT_ATOMS: atom_id res chain seq x y z
N MET A 1 -8.59 -24.15 -36.44
CA MET A 1 -8.42 -23.65 -35.05
C MET A 1 -6.95 -23.60 -34.60
N ARG A 2 -6.11 -24.59 -34.96
CA ARG A 2 -4.65 -24.60 -34.66
C ARG A 2 -3.86 -23.40 -35.22
N PHE A 3 -4.22 -22.88 -36.40
CA PHE A 3 -3.54 -21.72 -37.01
C PHE A 3 -3.82 -20.36 -36.31
N LYS A 4 -5.01 -20.18 -35.71
CA LYS A 4 -5.33 -18.95 -34.96
C LYS A 4 -4.72 -18.94 -33.55
N LEU A 5 -4.50 -20.12 -32.95
CA LEU A 5 -3.79 -20.25 -31.67
C LEU A 5 -2.27 -20.05 -31.83
N LEU A 6 -1.68 -20.54 -32.93
CA LEU A 6 -0.25 -20.31 -33.21
C LEU A 6 0.07 -18.84 -33.46
N ALA A 7 -0.84 -18.10 -34.11
CA ALA A 7 -0.69 -16.66 -34.33
C ALA A 7 -0.77 -15.85 -33.01
N LEU A 8 -1.55 -16.32 -32.02
CA LEU A 8 -1.63 -15.70 -30.69
C LEU A 8 -0.43 -16.09 -29.80
N LEU A 9 0.14 -17.28 -30.01
CA LEU A 9 1.36 -17.75 -29.32
C LEU A 9 2.62 -17.05 -29.85
N LEU A 10 2.70 -16.79 -31.17
CA LEU A 10 3.81 -16.03 -31.77
C LEU A 10 3.77 -14.54 -31.42
N SER A 11 2.59 -13.95 -31.19
CA SER A 11 2.49 -12.53 -30.82
C SER A 11 2.90 -12.25 -29.36
N VAL A 12 2.89 -13.26 -28.48
CA VAL A 12 3.21 -13.10 -27.05
C VAL A 12 4.70 -13.30 -26.75
N MET A 13 5.44 -14.05 -27.59
CA MET A 13 6.89 -14.22 -27.43
C MET A 13 7.71 -12.95 -27.74
N VAL A 14 7.07 -11.90 -28.30
CA VAL A 14 7.72 -10.67 -28.78
C VAL A 14 7.36 -9.42 -27.93
N LEU A 15 6.47 -9.52 -26.94
CA LEU A 15 5.91 -8.34 -26.26
C LEU A 15 6.21 -8.25 -24.75
N VAL A 16 7.25 -8.92 -24.27
CA VAL A 16 8.02 -8.34 -23.16
C VAL A 16 9.17 -7.60 -23.83
N PRO A 17 9.03 -6.29 -24.14
CA PRO A 17 10.22 -5.53 -24.45
C PRO A 17 11.06 -5.61 -23.18
N VAL A 18 12.19 -6.33 -23.26
CA VAL A 18 13.31 -6.07 -22.38
C VAL A 18 13.76 -4.65 -22.77
N VAL A 19 13.02 -3.65 -22.27
CA VAL A 19 13.50 -2.29 -22.23
C VAL A 19 14.66 -2.39 -21.25
N VAL A 20 15.86 -2.53 -21.79
CA VAL A 20 17.08 -2.21 -21.07
C VAL A 20 16.95 -0.72 -20.80
N TRP A 21 16.48 -0.37 -19.61
CA TRP A 21 16.47 1.00 -19.16
C TRP A 21 17.93 1.40 -19.02
N ALA A 22 18.43 2.22 -19.94
CA ALA A 22 19.50 3.14 -19.61
C ALA A 22 18.88 4.09 -18.59
N GLN A 23 19.07 3.79 -17.32
CA GLN A 23 18.61 4.64 -16.23
C GLN A 23 19.52 5.87 -16.24
N ASP A 24 19.16 6.87 -17.04
CA ASP A 24 19.81 8.18 -16.98
C ASP A 24 19.71 8.66 -15.53
N ASP A 25 20.84 8.97 -14.91
CA ASP A 25 20.86 9.52 -13.55
C ASP A 25 20.36 10.96 -13.60
N CYS A 26 19.04 11.12 -13.43
CA CYS A 26 18.38 12.42 -13.45
C CYS A 26 18.80 13.34 -12.29
N GLY A 27 19.59 12.88 -11.31
CA GLY A 27 20.06 13.72 -10.20
C GLY A 27 18.91 14.48 -9.51
N ASN A 28 18.96 15.81 -9.52
CA ASN A 28 17.94 16.71 -8.97
C ASN A 28 17.11 17.43 -10.06
N ASP A 29 17.18 16.99 -11.31
CA ASP A 29 16.41 17.57 -12.41
C ASP A 29 14.97 17.02 -12.40
N THR A 30 14.03 17.91 -12.04
CA THR A 30 12.60 17.58 -11.95
C THR A 30 11.95 17.32 -13.29
N ALA A 31 12.46 17.89 -14.40
CA ALA A 31 11.95 17.66 -15.74
C ALA A 31 12.38 16.30 -16.29
N CYS A 32 13.64 15.90 -16.02
CA CYS A 32 14.13 14.56 -16.31
C CYS A 32 13.34 13.49 -15.54
N LEU A 33 13.09 13.70 -14.24
CA LEU A 33 12.28 12.79 -13.42
C LEU A 33 10.83 12.68 -13.93
N GLU A 34 10.22 13.79 -14.35
CA GLU A 34 8.86 13.78 -14.91
C GLU A 34 8.78 12.92 -16.17
N LYS A 35 9.79 13.02 -17.05
CA LYS A 35 9.89 12.21 -18.26
C LYS A 35 9.96 10.71 -17.92
N GLN A 36 10.83 10.30 -17.00
CA GLN A 36 10.95 8.89 -16.57
C GLN A 36 9.65 8.36 -15.95
N ILE A 37 8.95 9.17 -15.13
CA ILE A 37 7.66 8.80 -14.55
C ILE A 37 6.62 8.55 -15.64
N ASN A 38 6.55 9.42 -16.65
CA ASN A 38 5.59 9.29 -17.74
C ASN A 38 5.87 8.05 -18.60
N GLU A 39 7.13 7.73 -18.88
CA GLU A 39 7.54 6.52 -19.60
C GLU A 39 7.16 5.23 -18.85
N LEU A 40 7.38 5.20 -17.53
CA LEU A 40 6.97 4.06 -16.69
C LEU A 40 5.45 3.90 -16.62
N LYS A 41 4.70 5.00 -16.52
CA LYS A 41 3.23 4.98 -16.57
C LYS A 41 2.73 4.39 -17.89
N GLN A 42 3.33 4.79 -19.01
CA GLN A 42 2.98 4.25 -20.31
C GLN A 42 3.23 2.73 -20.38
N SER A 43 4.36 2.25 -19.84
CA SER A 43 4.66 0.81 -19.78
C SER A 43 3.68 0.04 -18.89
N LEU A 44 3.27 0.62 -17.77
CA LEU A 44 2.28 0.04 -16.87
C LEU A 44 0.91 -0.10 -17.56
N ASP A 45 0.47 0.93 -18.26
CA ASP A 45 -0.81 0.92 -18.97
C ASP A 45 -0.82 -0.09 -20.12
N MET A 46 0.28 -0.20 -20.87
CA MET A 46 0.43 -1.24 -21.90
C MET A 46 0.36 -2.66 -21.32
N SER A 47 1.03 -2.91 -20.18
CA SER A 47 0.98 -4.22 -19.50
C SER A 47 -0.43 -4.56 -19.01
N ARG A 48 -1.16 -3.58 -18.46
CA ARG A 48 -2.56 -3.75 -18.03
C ARG A 48 -3.49 -4.04 -19.22
N ALA A 49 -3.31 -3.32 -20.32
CA ALA A 49 -4.09 -3.55 -21.54
C ALA A 49 -3.87 -4.96 -22.10
N ALA A 50 -2.63 -5.47 -22.08
CA ALA A 50 -2.29 -6.80 -22.56
C ALA A 50 -2.83 -7.94 -21.66
N THR A 51 -2.92 -7.72 -20.35
CA THR A 51 -3.35 -8.76 -19.38
C THR A 51 -4.87 -8.94 -19.29
N LYS A 52 -5.65 -7.86 -19.49
CA LYS A 52 -7.12 -7.88 -19.42
C LYS A 52 -7.82 -8.96 -20.29
N PRO A 53 -7.47 -9.17 -21.58
CA PRO A 53 -8.08 -10.23 -22.37
C PRO A 53 -7.70 -11.64 -21.89
N LEU A 54 -6.49 -11.82 -21.35
CA LEU A 54 -6.02 -13.11 -20.83
C LEU A 54 -6.79 -13.52 -19.56
N GLU A 55 -7.07 -12.58 -18.66
CA GLU A 55 -7.89 -12.84 -17.48
C GLU A 55 -9.30 -13.30 -17.85
N THR A 56 -9.88 -12.70 -18.89
CA THR A 56 -11.20 -13.10 -19.42
C THR A 56 -11.16 -14.52 -19.98
N GLU A 57 -10.08 -14.89 -20.67
CA GLU A 57 -9.94 -16.22 -21.25
C GLU A 57 -9.74 -17.31 -20.17
N ILE A 58 -8.99 -17.01 -19.10
CA ILE A 58 -8.85 -17.89 -17.93
C ILE A 58 -10.22 -18.20 -17.31
N GLN A 59 -11.09 -17.20 -17.16
CA GLN A 59 -12.45 -17.40 -16.62
C GLN A 59 -13.30 -18.30 -17.52
N ARG A 60 -13.21 -18.11 -18.84
CA ARG A 60 -13.92 -18.96 -19.82
C ARG A 60 -13.42 -20.39 -19.80
N LEU A 61 -12.11 -20.60 -19.77
CA LEU A 61 -11.49 -21.92 -19.70
C LEU A 61 -11.91 -22.64 -18.42
N SER A 62 -11.82 -21.97 -17.27
CA SER A 62 -12.23 -22.52 -15.98
C SER A 62 -13.71 -22.94 -15.97
N SER A 63 -14.58 -22.14 -16.59
CA SER A 63 -16.02 -22.48 -16.73
C SER A 63 -16.25 -23.70 -17.63
N ARG A 64 -15.47 -23.84 -18.71
CA ARG A 64 -15.54 -25.01 -19.60
C ARG A 64 -15.06 -26.28 -18.91
N ILE A 65 -13.94 -26.21 -18.20
CA ILE A 65 -13.38 -27.32 -17.41
C ILE A 65 -14.43 -27.81 -16.40
N ALA A 66 -15.06 -26.91 -15.65
CA ALA A 66 -16.11 -27.26 -14.70
C ALA A 66 -17.33 -27.93 -15.35
N SER A 67 -17.72 -27.51 -16.55
CA SER A 67 -18.81 -28.14 -17.32
C SER A 67 -18.43 -29.56 -17.78
N ILE A 68 -17.20 -29.74 -18.28
CA ILE A 68 -16.69 -31.06 -18.71
C ILE A 68 -16.63 -32.02 -17.52
N GLN A 69 -16.14 -31.57 -16.36
CA GLN A 69 -16.12 -32.39 -15.14
C GLN A 69 -17.53 -32.90 -14.79
N LYS A 70 -18.55 -32.03 -14.84
CA LYS A 70 -19.94 -32.43 -14.59
C LYS A 70 -20.45 -33.47 -15.60
N GLN A 71 -20.02 -33.40 -16.86
CA GLN A 71 -20.39 -34.40 -17.88
C GLN A 71 -19.73 -35.75 -17.58
N ILE A 72 -18.45 -35.75 -17.19
CA ILE A 72 -17.72 -36.96 -16.78
C ILE A 72 -18.41 -37.60 -15.57
N ASP A 73 -18.74 -36.82 -14.54
CA ASP A 73 -19.38 -37.33 -13.32
C ASP A 73 -20.73 -37.99 -13.63
N ARG A 74 -21.55 -37.36 -14.47
CA ARG A 74 -22.82 -37.93 -14.95
C ARG A 74 -22.61 -39.22 -15.74
N GLY A 75 -21.62 -39.22 -16.65
CA GLY A 75 -21.27 -40.42 -17.43
C GLY A 75 -20.86 -41.59 -16.54
N VAL A 76 -20.06 -41.32 -15.50
CA VAL A 76 -19.63 -42.34 -14.52
C VAL A 76 -20.82 -42.91 -13.74
N GLN A 77 -21.78 -42.09 -13.33
CA GLN A 77 -22.99 -42.57 -12.66
C GLN A 77 -23.84 -43.45 -13.60
N ASN A 78 -24.04 -43.02 -14.86
CA ASN A 78 -24.79 -43.79 -15.83
C ASN A 78 -24.14 -45.16 -16.11
N MET A 79 -22.81 -45.22 -16.21
CA MET A 79 -22.09 -46.48 -16.36
C MET A 79 -22.31 -47.45 -15.20
N LYS A 80 -22.36 -46.93 -13.96
CA LYS A 80 -22.61 -47.74 -12.76
C LYS A 80 -24.02 -48.34 -12.76
N ILE A 81 -25.02 -47.54 -13.14
CA ILE A 81 -26.41 -48.00 -13.30
C ILE A 81 -26.47 -49.11 -14.37
N LEU A 82 -25.82 -48.89 -15.52
CA LEU A 82 -25.82 -49.86 -16.61
C LEU A 82 -25.16 -51.19 -16.21
N GLU A 83 -24.08 -51.14 -15.42
CA GLU A 83 -23.40 -52.31 -14.89
C GLU A 83 -24.27 -53.12 -13.91
N GLU A 84 -25.04 -52.43 -13.08
CA GLU A 84 -26.00 -53.06 -12.18
C GLU A 84 -27.17 -53.72 -12.95
N ASP A 85 -27.70 -53.03 -13.97
CA ASP A 85 -28.75 -53.56 -14.84
C ASP A 85 -28.30 -54.80 -15.62
N VAL A 86 -27.08 -54.79 -16.16
CA VAL A 86 -26.51 -55.97 -16.85
C VAL A 86 -26.41 -57.14 -15.87
N LYS A 87 -25.92 -56.91 -14.65
CA LYS A 87 -25.77 -57.95 -13.63
C LYS A 87 -27.12 -58.57 -13.22
N ASP A 88 -28.14 -57.75 -12.97
CA ASP A 88 -29.49 -58.22 -12.62
C ASP A 88 -30.09 -59.07 -13.76
N ARG A 89 -30.02 -58.57 -15.00
CA ARG A 89 -30.56 -59.29 -16.18
C ARG A 89 -29.81 -60.59 -16.45
N SER A 90 -28.49 -60.64 -16.30
CA SER A 90 -27.71 -61.88 -16.40
C SER A 90 -28.14 -62.91 -15.35
N GLY A 91 -28.46 -62.48 -14.13
CA GLY A 91 -29.03 -63.34 -13.09
C GLY A 91 -30.39 -63.93 -13.49
N LYS A 92 -31.28 -63.10 -14.04
CA LYS A 92 -32.61 -63.54 -14.55
C LYS A 92 -32.51 -64.54 -15.70
N VAL A 93 -31.54 -64.36 -16.59
CA VAL A 93 -31.27 -65.31 -17.69
C VAL A 93 -30.87 -66.68 -17.13
N SER A 94 -29.96 -66.73 -16.15
CA SER A 94 -29.52 -67.99 -15.51
C SER A 94 -30.68 -68.72 -14.80
N ALA A 95 -31.51 -67.98 -14.08
CA ALA A 95 -32.71 -68.54 -13.45
C ALA A 95 -33.70 -69.11 -14.49
N SER A 96 -33.97 -68.35 -15.56
CA SER A 96 -34.86 -68.77 -16.66
C SER A 96 -34.35 -70.02 -17.37
N TYR A 97 -33.03 -70.11 -17.61
CA TYR A 97 -32.39 -71.29 -18.18
C TYR A 97 -32.54 -72.53 -17.29
N THR A 98 -32.37 -72.37 -15.98
CA THR A 98 -32.53 -73.45 -14.99
C THR A 98 -33.97 -73.98 -15.02
N VAL A 99 -34.97 -73.10 -14.99
CA VAL A 99 -36.39 -73.45 -15.07
C VAL A 99 -36.70 -74.19 -16.38
N MET A 100 -36.23 -73.68 -17.52
CA MET A 100 -36.40 -74.31 -18.83
C MET A 100 -35.78 -75.73 -18.86
N SER A 101 -34.59 -75.91 -18.26
CA SER A 101 -33.91 -77.21 -18.21
C SER A 101 -34.66 -78.24 -17.36
N ILE A 102 -35.27 -77.81 -16.24
CA ILE A 102 -36.10 -78.65 -15.37
C ILE A 102 -37.36 -79.08 -16.13
N LYS A 103 -38.10 -78.13 -16.73
CA LYS A 103 -39.31 -78.41 -17.52
C LYS A 103 -39.02 -79.37 -18.68
N THR A 104 -37.90 -79.16 -19.39
CA THR A 104 -37.47 -80.02 -20.51
C THR A 104 -37.14 -81.43 -20.03
N ARG A 105 -36.45 -81.55 -18.89
CA ARG A 105 -36.11 -82.83 -18.28
C ARG A 105 -37.36 -83.58 -17.78
N GLU A 106 -38.30 -82.89 -17.15
CA GLU A 106 -39.58 -83.47 -16.73
C GLU A 106 -40.39 -83.99 -17.93
N MET A 107 -40.45 -83.20 -19.01
CA MET A 107 -41.08 -83.61 -20.26
C MET A 107 -40.42 -84.86 -20.84
N TYR A 108 -39.09 -84.91 -20.89
CA TYR A 108 -38.35 -86.08 -21.38
C TYR A 108 -38.60 -87.33 -20.52
N LYS A 109 -38.62 -87.20 -19.19
CA LYS A 109 -38.96 -88.29 -18.27
C LYS A 109 -40.39 -88.80 -18.49
N LYS A 110 -41.37 -87.89 -18.63
CA LYS A 110 -42.78 -88.24 -18.89
C LYS A 110 -42.96 -88.94 -20.24
N LEU A 111 -42.30 -88.48 -21.31
CA LEU A 111 -42.33 -89.11 -22.64
C LEU A 111 -41.77 -90.54 -22.65
N ARG A 112 -40.80 -90.83 -21.77
CA ARG A 112 -40.21 -92.17 -21.61
C ARG A 112 -41.02 -93.09 -20.69
N ALA A 113 -41.67 -92.54 -19.68
CA ALA A 113 -42.45 -93.29 -18.69
C ALA A 113 -43.90 -93.57 -19.16
N GLU A 114 -44.51 -92.64 -19.89
CA GLU A 114 -45.79 -92.84 -20.59
C GLU A 114 -45.59 -92.48 -22.07
N PRO A 115 -45.56 -93.46 -22.98
CA PRO A 115 -45.42 -93.15 -24.41
C PRO A 115 -46.62 -92.32 -24.88
N LEU A 116 -46.39 -91.39 -25.81
CA LEU A 116 -47.34 -90.33 -26.25
C LEU A 116 -48.78 -90.82 -26.50
N TRP A 117 -48.93 -92.06 -26.97
CA TRP A 117 -50.22 -92.71 -27.22
C TRP A 117 -51.06 -92.94 -25.94
N VAL A 118 -50.43 -93.18 -24.78
CA VAL A 118 -51.11 -93.34 -23.48
C VAL A 118 -51.74 -92.03 -23.02
N SER A 119 -51.04 -90.91 -23.18
CA SER A 119 -51.57 -89.56 -22.90
C SER A 119 -52.63 -89.08 -23.91
N LEU A 120 -52.66 -89.64 -25.12
CA LEU A 120 -53.71 -89.39 -26.12
C LEU A 120 -55.00 -90.17 -25.83
N LEU A 121 -54.91 -91.31 -25.11
CA LEU A 121 -56.03 -92.21 -24.77
C LEU A 121 -56.63 -91.97 -23.37
N LYS A 122 -55.99 -91.15 -22.53
CA LYS A 122 -56.42 -90.87 -21.14
C LYS A 122 -57.59 -89.89 -21.02
N TYR A 123 -57.89 -89.14 -22.09
CA TYR A 123 -58.92 -88.11 -22.10
C TYR A 123 -60.00 -88.51 -23.12
N GLU A 124 -61.27 -88.52 -22.71
CA GLU A 124 -62.39 -88.97 -23.55
C GLU A 124 -62.65 -88.03 -24.77
N GLN A 125 -62.01 -86.86 -24.81
CA GLN A 125 -62.09 -85.91 -25.92
C GLN A 125 -60.72 -85.51 -26.47
N LEU A 126 -60.52 -85.71 -27.78
CA LEU A 126 -59.33 -85.32 -28.56
C LEU A 126 -58.98 -83.82 -28.46
N GLY A 127 -59.93 -82.96 -28.09
CA GLY A 127 -59.73 -81.52 -27.93
C GLY A 127 -58.84 -81.15 -26.73
N GLU A 128 -58.94 -81.88 -25.61
CA GLU A 128 -58.23 -81.53 -24.38
C GLU A 128 -56.75 -81.94 -24.41
N SER A 129 -56.42 -83.11 -24.96
CA SER A 129 -55.04 -83.57 -25.13
C SER A 129 -54.23 -82.68 -26.09
N ARG A 130 -54.85 -82.21 -27.19
CA ARG A 130 -54.23 -81.25 -28.12
C ARG A 130 -53.99 -79.89 -27.46
N ARG A 131 -54.93 -79.46 -26.61
CA ARG A 131 -54.83 -78.21 -25.86
C ARG A 131 -53.67 -78.24 -24.86
N GLU A 132 -53.49 -79.35 -24.13
CA GLU A 132 -52.38 -79.52 -23.18
C GLU A 132 -50.99 -79.55 -23.87
N LEU A 133 -50.86 -80.26 -25.00
CA LEU A 133 -49.64 -80.25 -25.81
C LEU A 133 -49.33 -78.87 -26.41
N ALA A 134 -50.35 -78.17 -26.90
CA ALA A 134 -50.23 -76.80 -27.40
C ALA A 134 -49.78 -75.83 -26.29
N TYR A 135 -50.35 -75.91 -25.08
CA TYR A 135 -49.94 -75.06 -23.95
C TYR A 135 -48.49 -75.29 -23.53
N ARG A 136 -48.00 -76.52 -23.59
CA ARG A 136 -46.60 -76.84 -23.26
C ARG A 136 -45.63 -76.31 -24.33
N GLN A 137 -45.98 -76.46 -25.60
CA GLN A 137 -45.20 -75.90 -26.71
C GLN A 137 -45.17 -74.36 -26.62
N GLU A 138 -46.33 -73.73 -26.39
CA GLU A 138 -46.44 -72.28 -26.22
C GLU A 138 -45.62 -71.79 -25.01
N SER A 139 -45.66 -72.51 -23.88
CA SER A 139 -44.85 -72.14 -22.71
C SER A 139 -43.34 -72.24 -22.98
N SER A 140 -42.88 -73.28 -23.69
CA SER A 140 -41.47 -73.41 -24.06
C SER A 140 -41.04 -72.32 -25.04
N ASP A 141 -41.89 -71.99 -26.02
CA ASP A 141 -41.57 -70.95 -26.99
C ASP A 141 -41.61 -69.55 -26.35
N ARG A 142 -42.51 -69.32 -25.39
CA ARG A 142 -42.52 -68.12 -24.55
C ARG A 142 -41.24 -67.99 -23.71
N ASP A 143 -40.80 -69.07 -23.07
CA ASP A 143 -39.54 -69.08 -22.29
C ASP A 143 -38.32 -68.79 -23.18
N LYS A 144 -38.26 -69.34 -24.41
CA LYS A 144 -37.21 -69.01 -25.39
C LYS A 144 -37.25 -67.54 -25.81
N GLN A 145 -38.43 -66.98 -26.08
CA GLN A 145 -38.58 -65.57 -26.44
C GLN A 145 -38.13 -64.64 -25.31
N ILE A 146 -38.44 -64.97 -24.05
CA ILE A 146 -37.96 -64.24 -22.87
C ILE A 146 -36.42 -64.25 -22.82
N ILE A 147 -35.78 -65.40 -23.00
CA ILE A 147 -34.32 -65.52 -23.00
C ILE A 147 -33.70 -64.71 -24.16
N ILE A 148 -34.24 -64.82 -25.38
CA ILE A 148 -33.75 -64.09 -26.55
C ILE A 148 -33.84 -62.57 -26.33
N ASN A 149 -34.97 -62.09 -25.80
CA ASN A 149 -35.16 -60.67 -25.52
C ASN A 149 -34.18 -60.18 -24.45
N LEU A 150 -34.03 -60.91 -23.33
CA LEU A 150 -33.08 -60.56 -22.27
C LEU A 150 -31.63 -60.53 -22.76
N VAL A 151 -31.22 -61.51 -23.57
CA VAL A 151 -29.86 -61.58 -24.15
C VAL A 151 -29.64 -60.42 -25.14
N SER A 152 -30.63 -60.09 -25.97
CA SER A 152 -30.56 -58.96 -26.89
C SER A 152 -30.43 -57.62 -26.14
N GLU A 153 -31.19 -57.44 -25.06
CA GLU A 153 -31.13 -56.25 -24.22
C GLU A 153 -29.78 -56.13 -23.49
N ILE A 154 -29.25 -57.24 -22.94
CA ILE A 154 -27.89 -57.27 -22.35
C ILE A 154 -26.86 -56.82 -23.39
N GLY A 155 -26.91 -57.36 -24.61
CA GLY A 155 -25.97 -56.95 -25.67
C GLY A 155 -26.06 -55.47 -26.04
N ARG A 156 -27.26 -54.87 -26.00
CA ARG A 156 -27.45 -53.42 -26.21
C ARG A 156 -26.86 -52.60 -25.05
N LEU A 157 -27.13 -53.00 -23.80
CA LEU A 157 -26.59 -52.33 -22.61
C LEU A 157 -25.06 -52.41 -22.56
N GLU A 158 -24.45 -53.54 -22.94
CA GLU A 158 -23.00 -53.67 -23.05
C GLU A 158 -22.40 -52.77 -24.13
N ALA A 159 -23.08 -52.64 -25.29
CA ALA A 159 -22.67 -51.72 -26.34
C ALA A 159 -22.74 -50.25 -25.90
N ASP A 160 -23.80 -49.86 -25.21
CA ASP A 160 -23.97 -48.51 -24.64
C ASP A 160 -22.94 -48.22 -23.55
N LYS A 161 -22.61 -49.20 -22.69
CA LYS A 161 -21.52 -49.10 -21.69
C LYS A 161 -20.19 -48.78 -22.36
N LYS A 162 -19.83 -49.55 -23.39
CA LYS A 162 -18.58 -49.37 -24.14
C LYS A 162 -18.50 -48.02 -24.85
N LYS A 163 -19.63 -47.52 -25.36
CA LYS A 163 -19.71 -46.19 -25.97
C LYS A 163 -19.46 -45.09 -24.93
N LEU A 164 -20.09 -45.18 -23.76
CA LEU A 164 -19.88 -44.24 -22.65
C LEU A 164 -18.45 -44.28 -22.12
N GLU A 165 -17.83 -45.45 -22.03
CA GLU A 165 -16.40 -45.59 -21.68
C GLU A 165 -15.49 -44.84 -22.65
N THR A 166 -15.78 -44.97 -23.95
CA THR A 166 -15.01 -44.29 -25.00
C THR A 166 -15.19 -42.77 -24.94
N GLU A 167 -16.41 -42.28 -24.69
CA GLU A 167 -16.69 -40.85 -24.51
C GLU A 167 -16.02 -40.29 -23.26
N LYS A 168 -16.04 -41.02 -22.15
CA LYS A 168 -15.35 -40.66 -20.90
C LYS A 168 -13.85 -40.46 -21.13
N ILE A 169 -13.19 -41.38 -21.82
CA ILE A 169 -11.75 -41.27 -22.13
C ILE A 169 -11.46 -40.00 -22.93
N LYS A 170 -12.26 -39.71 -23.96
CA LYS A 170 -12.11 -38.49 -24.79
C LYS A 170 -12.31 -37.21 -23.99
N LEU A 171 -13.33 -37.15 -23.13
CA LEU A 171 -13.62 -35.99 -22.28
C LEU A 171 -12.52 -35.77 -21.24
N THR A 172 -12.01 -36.85 -20.64
CA THR A 172 -10.90 -36.78 -19.67
C THR A 172 -9.63 -36.25 -20.34
N GLN A 173 -9.31 -36.70 -21.56
CA GLN A 173 -8.18 -36.17 -22.30
C GLN A 173 -8.34 -34.68 -22.65
N LEU A 174 -9.55 -34.28 -23.08
CA LEU A 174 -9.87 -32.88 -23.36
C LEU A 174 -9.74 -32.00 -22.11
N GLN A 175 -10.16 -32.50 -20.95
CA GLN A 175 -10.01 -31.81 -19.68
C GLN A 175 -8.53 -31.55 -19.35
N VAL A 176 -7.69 -32.59 -19.46
CA VAL A 176 -6.23 -32.46 -19.22
C VAL A 176 -5.59 -31.41 -20.13
N ASP A 177 -5.97 -31.35 -21.40
CA ASP A 177 -5.42 -30.37 -22.33
C ASP A 177 -5.88 -28.94 -22.02
N LEU A 178 -7.14 -28.76 -21.60
CA LEU A 178 -7.66 -27.45 -21.17
C LEU A 178 -7.05 -27.00 -19.84
N ASP A 179 -6.82 -27.91 -18.89
CA ASP A 179 -6.16 -27.62 -17.62
C ASP A 179 -4.73 -27.12 -17.84
N LYS A 180 -3.98 -27.75 -18.75
CA LYS A 180 -2.63 -27.30 -19.14
C LYS A 180 -2.66 -25.88 -19.72
N GLN A 181 -3.62 -25.58 -20.60
CA GLN A 181 -3.77 -24.23 -21.16
C GLN A 181 -4.13 -23.20 -20.09
N ASN A 182 -5.05 -23.55 -19.18
CA ASN A 182 -5.46 -22.68 -18.09
C ASN A 182 -4.29 -22.36 -17.15
N ALA A 183 -3.51 -23.38 -16.77
CA ALA A 183 -2.33 -23.23 -15.93
C ALA A 183 -1.25 -22.36 -16.60
N PHE A 184 -1.03 -22.51 -17.90
CA PHE A 184 -0.11 -21.66 -18.67
C PHE A 184 -0.53 -20.19 -18.63
N PHE A 185 -1.79 -19.88 -18.96
CA PHE A 185 -2.28 -18.49 -18.93
C PHE A 185 -2.24 -17.88 -17.53
N GLN A 186 -2.55 -18.65 -16.48
CA GLN A 186 -2.41 -18.20 -15.10
C GLN A 186 -0.97 -17.84 -14.75
N GLY A 187 0.01 -18.64 -15.20
CA GLY A 187 1.43 -18.36 -15.01
C GLY A 187 1.89 -17.07 -15.69
N GLU A 188 1.47 -16.84 -16.94
CA GLU A 188 1.82 -15.62 -17.69
C GLU A 188 1.16 -14.36 -17.11
N VAL A 189 -0.11 -14.46 -16.69
CA VAL A 189 -0.79 -13.36 -15.99
C VAL A 189 -0.11 -13.05 -14.66
N LYS A 190 0.36 -14.06 -13.92
CA LYS A 190 1.09 -13.86 -12.66
C LYS A 190 2.39 -13.07 -12.89
N LYS A 191 3.23 -13.47 -13.85
CA LYS A 191 4.47 -12.75 -14.21
C LYS A 191 4.18 -11.30 -14.61
N ALA A 192 3.13 -11.09 -15.41
CA ALA A 192 2.73 -9.74 -15.81
C ALA A 192 2.27 -8.89 -14.62
N LYS A 193 1.55 -9.46 -13.64
CA LYS A 193 1.17 -8.76 -12.40
C LYS A 193 2.37 -8.43 -11.50
N GLU A 194 3.37 -9.30 -11.43
CA GLU A 194 4.64 -9.04 -10.74
C GLU A 194 5.37 -7.85 -11.39
N TYR A 195 5.45 -7.83 -12.73
CA TYR A 195 6.01 -6.69 -13.48
C TYR A 195 5.23 -5.39 -13.28
N GLN A 196 3.89 -5.43 -13.28
CA GLN A 196 3.05 -4.25 -12.97
C GLN A 196 3.29 -3.72 -11.55
N THR A 197 3.55 -4.61 -10.60
CA THR A 197 3.87 -4.25 -9.21
C THR A 197 5.24 -3.56 -9.13
N ASP A 198 6.26 -4.08 -9.82
CA ASP A 198 7.58 -3.47 -9.91
C ASP A 198 7.52 -2.06 -10.55
N LEU A 199 6.82 -1.92 -11.68
CA LEU A 199 6.62 -0.61 -12.33
C LEU A 199 5.90 0.39 -11.39
N THR A 200 4.88 -0.05 -10.66
CA THR A 200 4.17 0.80 -9.69
C THR A 200 5.10 1.26 -8.56
N GLY A 201 5.95 0.37 -8.05
CA GLY A 201 6.97 0.71 -7.04
C GLY A 201 8.00 1.73 -7.55
N LYS A 202 8.48 1.57 -8.78
CA LYS A 202 9.39 2.53 -9.43
C LYS A 202 8.75 3.89 -9.64
N ILE A 203 7.51 3.95 -10.14
CA ILE A 203 6.75 5.19 -10.30
C ILE A 203 6.59 5.90 -8.95
N ALA A 204 6.20 5.17 -7.90
CA ALA A 204 6.05 5.73 -6.56
C ALA A 204 7.37 6.32 -6.04
N THR A 205 8.48 5.62 -6.25
CA THR A 205 9.82 6.05 -5.82
C THR A 205 10.27 7.32 -6.55
N LEU A 206 10.15 7.36 -7.88
CA LEU A 206 10.52 8.53 -8.68
C LEU A 206 9.61 9.72 -8.41
N THR A 207 8.30 9.48 -8.24
CA THR A 207 7.34 10.53 -7.87
C THR A 207 7.66 11.09 -6.49
N ALA A 208 7.98 10.25 -5.51
CA ALA A 208 8.40 10.70 -4.19
C ALA A 208 9.69 11.52 -4.25
N ARG A 209 10.67 11.11 -5.06
CA ARG A 209 11.91 11.88 -5.29
C ARG A 209 11.63 13.23 -5.95
N GLN A 210 10.78 13.26 -6.98
CA GLN A 210 10.39 14.50 -7.65
C GLN A 210 9.68 15.46 -6.70
N GLN A 211 8.73 14.96 -5.91
CA GLN A 211 8.03 15.73 -4.88
C GLN A 211 8.99 16.20 -3.78
N ALA A 212 9.97 15.39 -3.38
CA ALA A 212 10.99 15.81 -2.42
C ALA A 212 11.83 16.97 -2.95
N ILE A 213 12.28 16.93 -4.21
CA ILE A 213 13.05 18.03 -4.83
C ILE A 213 12.19 19.29 -4.98
N LEU A 214 10.94 19.15 -5.42
CA LEU A 214 10.02 20.29 -5.54
C LEU A 214 9.69 20.89 -4.17
N ALA A 215 9.49 20.06 -3.14
CA ALA A 215 9.27 20.50 -1.77
C ALA A 215 10.53 21.13 -1.16
N GLU A 216 11.73 20.67 -1.54
CA GLU A 216 13.00 21.29 -1.15
C GLU A 216 13.13 22.69 -1.78
N LYS A 217 12.84 22.82 -3.09
CA LYS A 217 12.85 24.09 -3.84
C LYS A 217 11.80 25.09 -3.37
N GLN A 218 10.63 24.63 -2.96
CA GLN A 218 9.55 25.49 -2.47
C GLN A 218 9.64 25.73 -0.94
N GLY A 219 10.49 24.96 -0.25
CA GLY A 219 10.55 24.82 1.21
C GLY A 219 9.18 24.62 1.90
N THR A 220 8.25 23.97 1.19
CA THR A 220 7.04 23.31 1.71
C THR A 220 7.39 21.97 2.38
N PHE A 221 8.61 21.87 2.88
CA PHE A 221 9.24 20.65 3.36
C PHE A 221 8.49 20.11 4.59
N GLN A 222 7.72 19.04 4.42
CA GLN A 222 7.51 18.07 5.49
C GLN A 222 8.77 17.22 5.56
N THR A 223 9.75 17.67 6.36
CA THR A 223 10.98 16.88 6.59
C THR A 223 10.61 15.53 7.18
N THR A 224 11.41 14.52 6.87
CA THR A 224 11.52 13.34 7.74
C THR A 224 12.75 13.49 8.63
N VAL A 225 12.76 12.80 9.78
CA VAL A 225 13.77 12.95 10.85
C VAL A 225 15.21 12.60 10.40
N GLY A 226 15.37 12.04 9.20
CA GLY A 226 16.62 11.57 8.61
C GLY A 226 17.20 12.50 7.55
N ASP A 227 16.48 13.57 7.21
CA ASP A 227 16.92 14.59 6.25
C ASP A 227 17.79 15.68 6.90
N VAL A 228 18.13 15.51 8.17
CA VAL A 228 18.82 16.53 8.97
C VAL A 228 19.71 15.82 9.97
N PRO A 229 20.97 16.24 10.14
CA PRO A 229 21.77 15.79 11.26
C PRO A 229 20.99 16.00 12.57
N LEU A 230 20.71 14.90 13.28
CA LEU A 230 20.15 14.91 14.64
C LEU A 230 21.09 15.58 15.64
N ALA A 231 22.34 15.82 15.23
CA ALA A 231 23.33 16.56 15.99
C ALA A 231 23.10 18.07 15.89
N ASP A 232 23.30 18.74 17.02
CA ASP A 232 23.42 20.17 17.10
C ASP A 232 24.55 20.64 16.15
N ASP A 233 24.24 21.62 15.30
CA ASP A 233 25.18 22.17 14.32
C ASP A 233 25.48 23.61 14.76
N PRO A 234 26.65 23.87 15.37
CA PRO A 234 26.99 25.19 15.88
C PRO A 234 26.90 26.30 14.82
N ASN A 235 27.16 25.97 13.55
CA ASN A 235 27.13 26.94 12.46
C ASN A 235 25.69 27.32 12.07
N SER A 236 24.71 26.49 12.46
CA SER A 236 23.28 26.74 12.24
C SER A 236 22.64 27.59 13.35
N ARG A 237 23.41 28.06 14.33
CA ARG A 237 22.91 28.82 15.49
C ARG A 237 23.01 30.34 15.28
N PRO A 238 22.15 31.13 15.93
CA PRO A 238 22.15 32.59 15.77
C PRO A 238 23.39 33.26 16.36
N ASP A 239 24.13 32.63 17.26
CA ASP A 239 25.37 33.14 17.85
C ASP A 239 26.59 32.98 16.93
N TYR A 240 26.53 32.12 15.90
CA TYR A 240 27.63 31.92 14.94
C TYR A 240 28.07 33.21 14.23
N ASN A 241 29.36 33.50 14.21
CA ASN A 241 29.93 34.67 13.50
C ASN A 241 30.41 34.27 12.10
N PRO A 242 29.80 34.79 11.01
CA PRO A 242 30.19 34.43 9.65
C PRO A 242 31.44 35.17 9.13
N GLY A 243 32.00 36.11 9.90
CA GLY A 243 33.23 36.84 9.54
C GLY A 243 33.03 38.02 8.59
N PHE A 244 31.77 38.42 8.34
CA PHE A 244 31.43 39.62 7.58
C PHE A 244 30.24 40.36 8.22
N SER A 245 30.09 41.66 7.90
CA SER A 245 29.00 42.51 8.39
C SER A 245 28.65 43.58 7.34
N PRO A 246 27.37 43.95 7.18
CA PRO A 246 26.22 43.34 7.83
C PRO A 246 25.97 41.92 7.31
N ALA A 247 25.55 41.03 8.22
CA ALA A 247 25.23 39.65 7.88
C ALA A 247 23.77 39.34 8.20
N PHE A 248 23.10 38.64 7.30
CA PHE A 248 21.70 38.25 7.45
C PHE A 248 21.55 36.75 7.41
N ALA A 249 20.64 36.18 8.20
CA ALA A 249 20.35 34.75 8.12
C ALA A 249 18.89 34.47 8.43
N ALA A 250 18.29 33.56 7.67
CA ALA A 250 16.93 33.12 7.90
C ALA A 250 16.90 31.89 8.81
N PHE A 251 16.19 31.99 9.92
CA PHE A 251 16.06 30.95 10.93
C PHE A 251 14.62 30.46 11.00
N SER A 252 14.42 29.15 10.86
CA SER A 252 13.10 28.55 11.06
C SER A 252 12.88 28.19 12.52
N PHE A 253 11.63 28.38 12.99
CA PHE A 253 11.16 27.80 14.23
C PHE A 253 10.53 26.44 13.96
N GLY A 254 11.16 25.37 14.43
CA GLY A 254 10.68 24.00 14.28
C GLY A 254 10.77 23.42 12.86
N ALA A 255 10.66 22.09 12.80
CA ALA A 255 10.52 21.24 11.63
C ALA A 255 10.14 19.80 12.09
N PRO A 256 9.30 19.00 11.39
CA PRO A 256 8.83 19.21 10.01
C PRO A 256 7.40 19.72 9.78
N HIS A 257 6.37 19.06 10.35
CA HIS A 257 5.00 19.17 9.83
C HIS A 257 4.03 19.87 10.79
N PHE A 258 4.49 20.32 11.96
CA PHE A 258 3.73 21.19 12.88
C PHE A 258 2.36 20.65 13.32
N LYS A 259 2.09 19.36 13.14
CA LYS A 259 0.81 18.69 13.44
C LYS A 259 0.97 17.61 14.50
N GLY A 260 0.02 17.56 15.43
CA GLY A 260 0.01 16.55 16.50
C GLY A 260 0.97 16.86 17.65
N MET A 261 1.64 15.85 18.20
CA MET A 261 2.51 16.06 19.36
C MET A 261 3.93 16.42 18.93
N SER A 262 4.48 17.51 19.48
CA SER A 262 5.93 17.75 19.43
C SER A 262 6.63 16.81 20.41
N GLN A 263 7.61 16.05 19.94
CA GLN A 263 8.42 15.14 20.78
C GLN A 263 9.25 15.94 21.79
N TYR A 264 9.97 16.98 21.34
CA TYR A 264 10.71 17.85 22.24
C TYR A 264 9.78 18.71 23.11
N GLY A 265 8.60 19.08 22.61
CA GLY A 265 7.61 19.82 23.38
C GLY A 265 7.05 18.96 24.52
N ALA A 266 6.69 17.71 24.24
CA ALA A 266 6.29 16.72 25.24
C ALA A 266 7.40 16.49 26.28
N TYR A 267 8.66 16.43 25.85
CA TYR A 267 9.80 16.33 26.78
C TYR A 267 9.92 17.57 27.67
N GLY A 268 9.78 18.77 27.11
CA GLY A 268 9.78 20.01 27.89
C GLY A 268 8.61 20.11 28.87
N ARG A 269 7.42 19.66 28.48
CA ARG A 269 6.24 19.56 29.35
C ARG A 269 6.46 18.58 30.50
N ALA A 270 7.01 17.40 30.22
CA ALA A 270 7.36 16.41 31.23
C ALA A 270 8.38 16.96 32.24
N LYS A 271 9.43 17.64 31.75
CA LYS A 271 10.41 18.33 32.61
C LYS A 271 9.81 19.47 33.43
N SER A 272 8.68 20.01 32.97
CA SER A 272 7.91 21.04 33.68
C SER A 272 6.85 20.44 34.62
N GLY A 273 6.88 19.13 34.84
CA GLY A 273 6.05 18.42 35.82
C GLY A 273 4.72 17.88 35.29
N GLN A 274 4.43 18.00 33.99
CA GLN A 274 3.20 17.46 33.41
C GLN A 274 3.29 15.94 33.24
N ASN A 275 2.20 15.24 33.58
CA ASN A 275 2.07 13.81 33.33
C ASN A 275 1.68 13.54 31.86
N TYR A 276 1.79 12.29 31.44
CA TYR A 276 1.54 11.91 30.05
C TYR A 276 0.10 12.18 29.58
N GLU A 277 -0.90 12.10 30.46
CA GLU A 277 -2.29 12.39 30.10
C GLU A 277 -2.50 13.88 29.83
N GLU A 278 -1.88 14.75 30.64
CA GLU A 278 -1.87 16.20 30.44
C GLU A 278 -1.16 16.58 29.13
N ILE A 279 -0.03 15.92 28.84
CA ILE A 279 0.71 16.10 27.59
C ILE A 279 -0.16 15.72 26.40
N LEU A 280 -0.76 14.52 26.41
CA LEU A 280 -1.64 14.06 25.34
C LEU A 280 -2.84 14.98 25.14
N ARG A 281 -3.48 15.41 26.25
CA ARG A 281 -4.60 16.36 26.21
C ARG A 281 -4.19 17.71 25.64
N ALA A 282 -2.98 18.19 25.93
CA ALA A 282 -2.50 19.46 25.38
C ALA A 282 -2.41 19.41 23.85
N TYR A 283 -1.84 18.35 23.26
CA TYR A 283 -1.64 18.25 21.81
C TYR A 283 -2.86 17.76 21.03
N TYR A 284 -3.66 16.89 21.62
CA TYR A 284 -4.77 16.24 20.92
C TYR A 284 -6.14 16.75 21.38
N GLY A 285 -6.20 17.58 22.43
CA GLY A 285 -7.45 18.13 22.96
C GLY A 285 -8.27 17.08 23.71
N GLY A 286 -9.58 17.08 23.48
CA GLY A 286 -10.55 16.20 24.16
C GLY A 286 -10.63 14.77 23.64
N VAL A 287 -9.60 14.26 22.96
CA VAL A 287 -9.55 12.85 22.51
C VAL A 287 -9.59 11.93 23.72
N GLU A 288 -10.40 10.87 23.66
CA GLU A 288 -10.53 9.91 24.75
C GLU A 288 -9.23 9.09 24.87
N LEU A 289 -8.70 8.99 26.10
CA LEU A 289 -7.65 8.03 26.41
C LEU A 289 -8.28 6.71 26.85
N LYS A 290 -8.45 5.79 25.91
CA LYS A 290 -8.99 4.45 26.17
C LYS A 290 -7.90 3.56 26.77
N LYS A 291 -8.11 3.06 27.99
CA LYS A 291 -7.09 2.31 28.76
C LYS A 291 -7.23 0.78 28.71
N ASP A 292 -8.32 0.30 28.12
CA ASP A 292 -8.73 -1.11 28.06
C ASP A 292 -8.67 -1.67 26.63
N TYR A 293 -7.85 -1.09 25.75
CA TYR A 293 -7.73 -1.60 24.38
C TYR A 293 -6.97 -2.93 24.35
N SER A 294 -7.40 -3.84 23.48
CA SER A 294 -6.84 -5.19 23.39
C SER A 294 -5.35 -5.13 23.00
N PRO A 295 -4.44 -5.63 23.84
CA PRO A 295 -3.00 -5.61 23.60
C PRO A 295 -2.55 -6.70 22.62
N ASP A 296 -3.41 -7.68 22.35
CA ASP A 296 -3.13 -8.84 21.52
C ASP A 296 -3.48 -8.60 20.04
N LYS A 297 -3.82 -7.36 19.68
CA LYS A 297 -4.07 -6.98 18.30
C LYS A 297 -2.82 -7.15 17.45
N THR A 298 -2.99 -7.79 16.29
CA THR A 298 -1.92 -7.98 15.31
C THR A 298 -2.00 -6.91 14.25
N ILE A 299 -0.85 -6.35 13.88
CA ILE A 299 -0.71 -5.41 12.77
C ILE A 299 0.30 -5.94 11.73
N LYS A 300 0.20 -5.42 10.51
CA LYS A 300 1.14 -5.72 9.42
C LYS A 300 2.23 -4.66 9.38
N VAL A 301 3.50 -5.08 9.37
CA VAL A 301 4.68 -4.22 9.30
C VAL A 301 5.43 -4.49 7.99
N GLN A 302 5.65 -3.44 7.20
CA GLN A 302 6.27 -3.57 5.89
C GLN A 302 7.67 -4.18 6.00
N GLY A 303 7.91 -5.27 5.28
CA GLY A 303 9.19 -5.98 5.31
C GLY A 303 9.41 -6.93 6.50
N TYR A 304 8.50 -6.95 7.49
CA TYR A 304 8.64 -7.76 8.71
C TYR A 304 7.43 -8.65 9.03
N GLY A 305 6.36 -8.58 8.23
CA GLY A 305 5.18 -9.44 8.36
C GLY A 305 4.24 -8.99 9.48
N GLU A 306 3.49 -9.95 10.03
CA GLU A 306 2.50 -9.71 11.08
C GLU A 306 3.12 -9.86 12.48
N MET A 307 2.79 -8.96 13.39
CA MET A 307 3.21 -9.03 14.80
C MET A 307 2.20 -8.36 15.72
N SER A 308 2.24 -8.70 17.02
CA SER A 308 1.41 -8.01 18.02
C SER A 308 1.77 -6.53 18.11
N ILE A 309 0.78 -5.69 18.39
CA ILE A 309 0.96 -4.26 18.56
C ILE A 309 1.96 -3.96 19.68
N GLU A 310 1.94 -4.70 20.80
CA GLU A 310 2.89 -4.46 21.89
C GLU A 310 4.33 -4.90 21.52
N THR A 311 4.50 -5.94 20.70
CA THR A 311 5.83 -6.28 20.14
C THR A 311 6.33 -5.17 19.22
N TYR A 312 5.46 -4.61 18.39
CA TYR A 312 5.80 -3.47 17.54
C TYR A 312 6.20 -2.24 18.37
N MET A 313 5.47 -1.95 19.45
CA MET A 313 5.73 -0.79 20.30
C MET A 313 7.11 -0.82 20.96
N LYS A 314 7.62 -1.99 21.37
CA LYS A 314 8.99 -2.14 21.92
C LYS A 314 10.10 -1.86 20.90
N ARG A 315 9.74 -1.79 19.61
CA ARG A 315 10.65 -1.66 18.47
C ARG A 315 10.63 -0.28 17.82
N ILE A 316 10.04 0.71 18.49
CA ILE A 316 9.99 2.11 18.07
C ILE A 316 11.21 2.89 18.58
N TYR A 317 11.95 3.51 17.66
CA TYR A 317 13.22 4.22 17.91
C TYR A 317 13.13 5.75 17.68
N GLU A 318 11.94 6.31 17.81
CA GLU A 318 11.65 7.75 17.59
C GLU A 318 12.44 8.70 18.50
N VAL A 319 12.41 8.45 19.81
CA VAL A 319 13.02 9.34 20.83
C VAL A 319 14.11 8.62 21.64
N PRO A 320 15.13 9.31 22.18
CA PRO A 320 16.19 8.69 22.96
C PRO A 320 15.70 8.03 24.25
N ASN A 321 16.29 6.89 24.64
CA ASN A 321 16.03 6.26 25.94
C ASN A 321 16.43 7.18 27.10
N SER A 322 17.50 7.97 26.93
CA SER A 322 18.03 8.87 27.95
C SER A 322 17.04 9.95 28.40
N TRP A 323 15.98 10.24 27.65
CA TRP A 323 14.93 11.16 28.09
C TRP A 323 14.24 10.66 29.36
N GLY A 324 14.05 9.35 29.49
CA GLY A 324 13.41 8.76 30.67
C GLY A 324 14.18 9.04 31.96
N ASP A 325 15.51 8.99 31.89
CA ASP A 325 16.40 9.23 33.03
C ASP A 325 16.59 10.72 33.34
N ASN A 326 16.26 11.61 32.39
CA ASN A 326 16.45 13.06 32.49
C ASN A 326 15.14 13.83 32.73
N GLY A 327 14.19 13.22 33.47
CA GLY A 327 12.91 13.85 33.81
C GLY A 327 11.86 13.83 32.68
N GLY A 328 12.10 13.04 31.63
CA GLY A 328 11.24 12.92 30.45
C GLY A 328 10.43 11.63 30.37
N PHE A 329 10.32 10.86 31.46
CA PHE A 329 9.62 9.57 31.43
C PHE A 329 8.14 9.70 31.01
N GLU A 330 7.47 10.76 31.44
CA GLU A 330 6.09 11.07 31.04
C GLU A 330 5.98 11.38 29.53
N ALA A 331 7.02 11.96 28.92
CA ALA A 331 7.07 12.14 27.47
C ALA A 331 7.23 10.81 26.73
N LEU A 332 8.00 9.85 27.27
CA LEU A 332 8.09 8.50 26.70
C LEU A 332 6.74 7.77 26.74
N LYS A 333 5.99 7.91 27.84
CA LYS A 333 4.62 7.37 27.95
C LYS A 333 3.67 8.01 26.93
N ALA A 334 3.68 9.34 26.81
CA ALA A 334 2.87 10.04 25.83
C ALA A 334 3.22 9.61 24.40
N GLN A 335 4.52 9.49 24.08
CA GLN A 335 5.00 8.98 22.80
C GLN A 335 4.55 7.54 22.53
N ALA A 336 4.58 6.65 23.53
CA ALA A 336 4.12 5.28 23.38
C ALA A 336 2.62 5.21 23.07
N VAL A 337 1.78 5.97 23.76
CA VAL A 337 0.33 6.04 23.50
C VAL A 337 0.04 6.62 22.11
N ALA A 338 0.67 7.74 21.75
CA ALA A 338 0.50 8.36 20.44
C ALA A 338 0.92 7.41 19.31
N ALA A 339 2.09 6.77 19.46
CA ALA A 339 2.60 5.85 18.44
C ALA A 339 1.74 4.58 18.30
N ARG A 340 1.23 4.01 19.40
CA ARG A 340 0.29 2.88 19.37
C ARG A 340 -0.99 3.23 18.63
N SER A 341 -1.55 4.40 18.93
CA SER A 341 -2.78 4.91 18.31
C SER A 341 -2.61 5.13 16.81
N TYR A 342 -1.50 5.74 16.41
CA TYR A 342 -1.14 5.94 15.01
C TYR A 342 -1.04 4.62 14.23
N ALA A 343 -0.33 3.63 14.77
CA ALA A 343 -0.16 2.34 14.11
C ALA A 343 -1.49 1.59 13.92
N LEU A 344 -2.35 1.61 14.95
CA LEU A 344 -3.68 1.02 14.87
C LEU A 344 -4.58 1.75 13.86
N ALA A 345 -4.58 3.09 13.85
CA ALA A 345 -5.34 3.87 12.89
C ALA A 345 -4.83 3.69 11.45
N TRP A 346 -3.50 3.59 11.26
CA TRP A 346 -2.87 3.40 9.96
C TRP A 346 -3.23 2.04 9.34
N THR A 347 -3.20 1.00 10.16
CA THR A 347 -3.43 -0.39 9.72
C THR A 347 -4.89 -0.81 9.76
N ASP A 348 -5.83 0.12 10.02
CA ASP A 348 -7.24 -0.17 10.30
C ASP A 348 -7.39 -1.35 11.29
N GLU A 349 -6.72 -1.23 12.43
CA GLU A 349 -6.69 -2.25 13.48
C GLU A 349 -6.20 -3.64 13.00
N GLY A 350 -5.29 -3.64 12.01
CA GLY A 350 -4.74 -4.84 11.39
C GLY A 350 -5.49 -5.34 10.14
N ARG A 351 -6.66 -4.78 9.83
CA ARG A 351 -7.47 -5.18 8.64
C ARG A 351 -6.95 -4.57 7.34
N GLY A 352 -6.24 -3.45 7.44
CA GLY A 352 -5.74 -2.64 6.32
C GLY A 352 -4.35 -3.02 5.82
N GLY A 353 -3.65 -2.02 5.28
CA GLY A 353 -2.30 -2.14 4.75
C GLY A 353 -1.23 -2.29 5.82
N ALA A 354 0.01 -2.52 5.39
CA ALA A 354 1.16 -2.59 6.28
C ALA A 354 1.67 -1.18 6.64
N ILE A 355 2.05 -0.97 7.91
CA ILE A 355 2.75 0.25 8.33
C ILE A 355 4.20 0.23 7.85
N CYS A 356 4.67 1.35 7.31
CA CYS A 356 6.05 1.49 6.87
C CYS A 356 7.01 1.63 8.06
N THR A 357 8.27 1.26 7.89
CA THR A 357 9.29 1.25 8.97
C THR A 357 10.25 2.43 8.93
N THR A 358 9.98 3.38 8.03
CA THR A 358 10.74 4.62 7.88
C THR A 358 10.04 5.75 8.64
N GLN A 359 10.71 6.90 8.70
CA GLN A 359 10.21 8.14 9.30
C GLN A 359 8.96 8.69 8.60
N SER A 360 8.60 8.17 7.42
CA SER A 360 7.32 8.48 6.77
C SER A 360 6.13 7.91 7.55
N CYS A 361 6.36 6.91 8.41
CA CYS A 361 5.39 6.41 9.37
C CYS A 361 5.97 6.54 10.78
N GLN A 362 6.79 5.56 11.19
CA GLN A 362 7.43 5.51 12.50
C GLN A 362 8.77 4.79 12.37
N VAL A 363 9.83 5.32 13.00
CA VAL A 363 11.15 4.71 13.01
C VAL A 363 11.11 3.38 13.75
N TYR A 364 11.14 2.30 12.98
CA TYR A 364 11.10 0.93 13.48
C TYR A 364 12.44 0.22 13.24
N LYS A 365 12.90 -0.57 14.19
CA LYS A 365 14.01 -1.51 14.01
C LYS A 365 13.59 -2.91 14.43
N ASN A 366 14.13 -3.92 13.78
CA ASN A 366 13.82 -5.33 14.09
C ASN A 366 14.55 -5.84 15.35
N SER A 367 14.66 -5.00 16.37
CA SER A 367 15.29 -5.29 17.65
C SER A 367 14.54 -4.55 18.74
N ASP A 368 14.38 -5.20 19.89
CA ASP A 368 13.83 -4.53 21.06
C ASP A 368 14.76 -3.38 21.49
N LYS A 369 14.19 -2.20 21.75
CA LYS A 369 14.92 -1.02 22.18
C LYS A 369 15.37 -1.09 23.63
N GLY A 370 14.62 -1.80 24.50
CA GLY A 370 14.93 -1.93 25.91
C GLY A 370 14.90 -0.63 26.71
N GLY A 371 15.35 -0.71 27.98
CA GLY A 371 15.51 0.43 28.88
C GLY A 371 14.20 1.17 29.20
N LYS A 372 14.31 2.48 29.42
CA LYS A 372 13.18 3.36 29.78
C LYS A 372 12.06 3.37 28.75
N TRP A 373 12.36 3.12 27.47
CA TRP A 373 11.31 2.96 26.46
C TRP A 373 10.41 1.77 26.73
N ASN A 374 10.98 0.60 27.06
CA ASN A 374 10.17 -0.58 27.39
C ASN A 374 9.34 -0.36 28.65
N GLU A 375 9.92 0.27 29.68
CA GLU A 375 9.16 0.64 30.89
C GLU A 375 7.96 1.54 30.56
N ALA A 376 8.13 2.52 29.66
CA ALA A 376 7.05 3.40 29.22
C ALA A 376 5.98 2.69 28.37
N VAL A 377 6.41 1.78 27.47
CA VAL A 377 5.50 0.94 26.67
C VAL A 377 4.65 0.06 27.58
N GLU A 378 5.26 -0.60 28.57
CA GLU A 378 4.55 -1.44 29.54
C GLU A 378 3.64 -0.63 30.47
N ALA A 379 4.11 0.52 30.97
CA ALA A 379 3.29 1.40 31.81
C ALA A 379 2.04 1.95 31.08
N THR A 380 2.06 1.96 29.75
CA THR A 380 0.95 2.42 28.88
C THR A 380 0.35 1.30 28.05
N ARG A 381 0.59 0.04 28.42
CA ARG A 381 0.11 -1.14 27.69
C ARG A 381 -1.40 -1.10 27.55
N GLY A 382 -1.90 -1.32 26.32
CA GLY A 382 -3.35 -1.26 26.03
C GLY A 382 -3.97 0.14 26.10
N GLN A 383 -3.18 1.21 26.24
CA GLN A 383 -3.68 2.58 26.21
C GLN A 383 -3.56 3.19 24.80
N VAL A 384 -4.69 3.68 24.28
CA VAL A 384 -4.80 4.28 22.95
C VAL A 384 -5.65 5.54 22.98
N LEU A 385 -5.35 6.48 22.10
CA LEU A 385 -6.20 7.63 21.80
C LEU A 385 -7.36 7.17 20.91
N TRP A 386 -8.58 7.51 21.31
CA TRP A 386 -9.80 7.02 20.72
C TRP A 386 -10.74 8.18 20.40
N ALA A 387 -11.23 8.21 19.16
CA ALA A 387 -12.12 9.27 18.70
C ALA A 387 -13.17 8.69 17.75
N ASN A 388 -14.43 9.09 17.94
CA ASN A 388 -15.56 8.70 17.09
C ASN A 388 -15.65 7.19 16.83
N GLY A 389 -15.42 6.39 17.89
CA GLY A 389 -15.51 4.92 17.81
C GLY A 389 -14.34 4.23 17.11
N LYS A 390 -13.21 4.91 16.88
CA LYS A 390 -12.02 4.36 16.21
C LYS A 390 -10.72 4.81 16.90
N PRO A 391 -9.60 4.10 16.68
CA PRO A 391 -8.28 4.62 17.04
C PRO A 391 -8.02 5.97 16.36
N PHE A 392 -7.52 6.94 17.11
CA PHE A 392 -7.17 8.25 16.61
C PHE A 392 -5.80 8.21 15.93
N LYS A 393 -5.69 8.75 14.71
CA LYS A 393 -4.40 8.87 14.00
C LYS A 393 -3.58 10.00 14.60
N ALA A 394 -2.90 9.70 15.70
CA ALA A 394 -2.13 10.65 16.48
C ALA A 394 -0.78 10.99 15.80
N TRP A 395 -0.77 12.05 14.98
CA TRP A 395 0.47 12.55 14.39
C TRP A 395 1.42 13.05 15.47
N TYR A 396 2.72 12.96 15.23
CA TYR A 396 3.75 13.57 16.07
C TYR A 396 4.99 13.86 15.23
N ALA A 397 5.79 14.83 15.67
CA ALA A 397 6.99 15.29 14.97
C ALA A 397 8.07 15.69 15.99
N SER A 398 9.32 15.84 15.52
CA SER A 398 10.43 16.25 16.38
C SER A 398 10.19 17.59 17.07
N THR A 399 9.98 18.67 16.30
CA THR A 399 9.87 20.04 16.84
C THR A 399 8.93 20.90 16.01
N SER A 400 8.02 21.65 16.62
CA SER A 400 7.02 22.52 16.00
C SER A 400 7.33 24.02 16.12
N GLY A 401 8.39 24.42 16.82
CA GLY A 401 8.77 25.84 16.93
C GLY A 401 7.93 26.63 17.94
N GLY A 402 7.27 25.92 18.85
CA GLY A 402 6.39 26.47 19.88
C GLY A 402 4.96 26.75 19.43
N TYR A 403 4.57 26.39 18.21
CA TYR A 403 3.17 26.45 17.76
C TYR A 403 2.75 25.14 17.09
N GLN A 404 1.59 24.64 17.49
CA GLN A 404 0.98 23.44 16.94
C GLN A 404 -0.20 23.81 16.03
N GLU A 405 -0.15 23.35 14.79
CA GLU A 405 -1.26 23.45 13.84
C GLU A 405 -2.35 22.42 14.15
N SER A 406 -3.60 22.88 14.03
CA SER A 406 -4.76 22.01 14.01
C SER A 406 -4.76 21.11 12.77
N TYR A 407 -5.23 19.88 12.92
CA TYR A 407 -5.52 18.99 11.81
C TYR A 407 -6.75 18.13 12.10
N THR A 408 -7.44 17.77 11.03
CA THR A 408 -8.51 16.77 11.04
C THR A 408 -7.93 15.42 10.66
N ASP A 409 -8.09 14.43 11.52
CA ASP A 409 -7.79 13.04 11.19
C ASP A 409 -8.87 12.49 10.26
N ASN A 410 -8.51 12.20 9.01
CA ASN A 410 -9.45 11.65 8.02
C ASN A 410 -9.98 10.25 8.38
N TYR A 411 -9.35 9.52 9.31
CA TYR A 411 -9.78 8.18 9.70
C TYR A 411 -10.89 8.18 10.76
N SER A 412 -10.71 8.96 11.83
CA SER A 412 -11.70 9.15 12.90
C SER A 412 -12.65 10.33 12.65
N GLY A 413 -12.27 11.31 11.84
CA GLY A 413 -13.01 12.57 11.63
C GLY A 413 -12.82 13.61 12.74
N TYR A 414 -11.93 13.36 13.71
CA TYR A 414 -11.68 14.28 14.82
C TYR A 414 -10.69 15.39 14.44
N THR A 415 -10.96 16.61 14.92
CA THR A 415 -10.10 17.79 14.71
C THR A 415 -9.39 18.18 15.99
N THR A 416 -8.06 18.26 15.93
CA THR A 416 -7.20 18.69 17.06
C THR A 416 -7.20 20.21 17.22
N PRO A 417 -6.92 20.74 18.42
CA PRO A 417 -6.75 22.19 18.61
C PRO A 417 -5.46 22.68 17.95
N SER A 418 -5.40 23.97 17.61
CA SER A 418 -4.12 24.67 17.50
C SER A 418 -3.70 25.22 18.86
N LEU A 419 -2.40 25.29 19.13
CA LEU A 419 -1.93 25.90 20.38
C LEU A 419 -0.53 26.50 20.27
N TRP A 420 -0.28 27.53 21.08
CA TRP A 420 1.08 27.95 21.42
C TRP A 420 1.58 27.06 22.56
N ASP A 421 2.61 26.28 22.27
CA ASP A 421 3.16 25.24 23.15
C ASP A 421 4.12 25.85 24.20
N THR A 422 3.57 26.71 25.04
CA THR A 422 4.27 27.41 26.12
C THR A 422 3.39 27.45 27.38
N ALA A 423 3.98 27.79 28.54
CA ALA A 423 3.23 27.94 29.79
C ALA A 423 2.19 29.08 29.75
N ALA A 424 2.47 30.18 29.04
CA ALA A 424 1.61 31.37 28.93
C ALA A 424 0.99 31.55 27.54
N GLY A 425 0.86 30.47 26.76
CA GLY A 425 0.35 30.52 25.39
C GLY A 425 1.19 31.44 24.49
N ARG A 426 0.53 32.31 23.72
CA ARG A 426 1.22 33.25 22.82
C ARG A 426 2.19 34.17 23.55
N GLY A 427 1.80 34.68 24.73
CA GLY A 427 2.59 35.64 25.51
C GLY A 427 3.88 35.05 26.08
N GLY A 428 3.97 33.72 26.20
CA GLY A 428 5.19 33.02 26.62
C GLY A 428 6.17 32.76 25.47
N TRP A 429 5.76 32.94 24.22
CA TRP A 429 6.62 32.68 23.07
C TRP A 429 7.54 33.87 22.78
N THR A 430 8.82 33.69 22.47
CA THR A 430 9.57 32.42 22.30
C THR A 430 10.16 31.85 23.59
N GLY A 431 10.21 32.64 24.68
CA GLY A 431 11.06 32.36 25.85
C GLY A 431 10.69 31.12 26.66
N GLN A 432 9.39 30.82 26.77
CA GLN A 432 8.81 29.76 27.59
C GLN A 432 8.35 28.53 26.78
N ALA A 433 8.72 28.45 25.50
CA ALA A 433 8.36 27.30 24.67
C ALA A 433 8.95 26.01 25.26
N TYR A 434 8.13 24.97 25.41
CA TYR A 434 8.57 23.72 26.05
C TYR A 434 9.73 23.07 25.29
N GLU A 435 9.76 23.20 23.97
CA GLU A 435 10.86 22.72 23.12
C GLU A 435 12.19 23.41 23.40
N LYS A 436 12.14 24.68 23.81
CA LYS A 436 13.33 25.43 24.24
C LYS A 436 13.80 24.95 25.60
N ILE A 437 12.88 24.69 26.54
CA ILE A 437 13.17 24.09 27.86
C ILE A 437 13.78 22.68 27.71
N ALA A 438 13.33 21.94 26.70
CA ALA A 438 13.86 20.62 26.34
C ALA A 438 15.22 20.68 25.64
N GLY A 439 15.66 21.85 25.18
CA GLY A 439 16.92 22.02 24.44
C GLY A 439 16.87 21.45 23.03
N SER A 440 15.73 21.59 22.33
CA SER A 440 15.62 21.10 20.95
C SER A 440 16.64 21.80 20.02
N PRO A 441 17.48 21.05 19.29
CA PRO A 441 18.42 21.62 18.32
C PRO A 441 17.72 22.21 17.09
N TRP A 442 16.42 21.94 16.91
CA TRP A 442 15.62 22.40 15.77
C TRP A 442 14.60 23.47 16.17
N PHE A 443 14.56 23.91 17.44
CA PHE A 443 13.63 24.94 17.89
C PHE A 443 13.86 26.26 17.16
N TYR A 444 15.13 26.63 16.94
CA TYR A 444 15.50 27.84 16.22
C TYR A 444 16.81 27.62 15.47
N LYS A 445 16.72 27.35 14.16
CA LYS A 445 17.84 26.86 13.35
C LYS A 445 17.91 27.53 11.99
N GLY A 446 19.12 27.94 11.59
CA GLY A 446 19.44 28.38 10.23
C GLY A 446 19.81 27.18 9.36
N TRP A 447 19.00 26.90 8.36
CA TRP A 447 19.14 25.70 7.54
C TRP A 447 19.98 25.99 6.30
N TYR A 448 21.07 25.23 6.11
CA TYR A 448 21.97 25.39 4.97
C TYR A 448 22.49 24.05 4.42
N LYS A 449 21.90 22.94 4.87
CA LYS A 449 22.21 21.58 4.42
C LYS A 449 20.95 20.91 3.87
N GLY A 450 21.12 20.14 2.79
CA GLY A 450 20.10 19.29 2.21
C GLY A 450 19.93 17.98 2.99
N SER A 451 19.03 17.11 2.51
CA SER A 451 18.71 15.82 3.15
C SER A 451 19.91 14.87 3.26
N SER A 452 20.82 14.92 2.29
CA SER A 452 22.08 14.17 2.28
C SER A 452 23.15 14.74 3.23
N GLY A 453 22.88 15.88 3.87
CA GLY A 453 23.87 16.66 4.61
C GLY A 453 24.78 17.52 3.74
N ASP A 454 24.64 17.49 2.41
CA ASP A 454 25.36 18.41 1.52
C ASP A 454 24.99 19.86 1.85
N SER A 455 25.95 20.78 1.77
CA SER A 455 25.73 22.21 1.96
C SER A 455 25.92 23.02 0.67
N CYS A 456 26.11 22.34 -0.46
CA CYS A 456 26.52 22.91 -1.74
C CYS A 456 27.62 23.99 -1.63
N GLY A 457 28.68 23.66 -0.89
CA GLY A 457 29.89 24.49 -0.78
C GLY A 457 29.83 25.59 0.29
N ARG A 458 28.72 25.75 1.02
CA ARG A 458 28.64 26.72 2.13
C ARG A 458 29.01 26.08 3.47
N SER A 459 29.61 26.86 4.36
CA SER A 459 29.92 26.44 5.74
C SER A 459 28.86 26.87 6.75
N HIS A 460 27.95 27.79 6.39
CA HIS A 460 26.95 28.40 7.28
C HIS A 460 25.73 29.00 6.51
N PRO A 461 24.62 29.34 7.19
CA PRO A 461 23.41 29.90 6.58
C PRO A 461 23.42 31.43 6.36
N TRP A 462 24.46 32.14 6.82
CA TRP A 462 24.54 33.60 6.70
C TRP A 462 24.79 34.08 5.27
N LEU A 463 24.14 35.19 4.94
CA LEU A 463 24.09 35.89 3.65
C LEU A 463 24.63 37.31 3.79
N THR A 464 25.34 37.79 2.76
CA THR A 464 25.76 39.20 2.68
C THR A 464 24.57 40.13 2.41
N ALA A 465 24.78 41.44 2.52
CA ALA A 465 23.78 42.45 2.17
C ALA A 465 23.33 42.35 0.70
N GLU A 466 24.26 42.00 -0.19
CA GLU A 466 24.03 41.83 -1.62
C GLU A 466 23.27 40.54 -1.92
N GLU A 467 23.63 39.43 -1.27
CA GLU A 467 22.90 38.16 -1.40
C GLU A 467 21.46 38.31 -0.91
N MET A 468 21.23 39.04 0.18
CA MET A 468 19.87 39.34 0.64
C MET A 468 19.14 40.26 -0.35
N ALA A 469 19.80 41.30 -0.90
CA ALA A 469 19.20 42.18 -1.89
C ALA A 469 18.81 41.42 -3.18
N ASP A 470 19.58 40.41 -3.60
CA ASP A 470 19.24 39.54 -4.73
C ASP A 470 17.95 38.73 -4.48
N ILE A 471 17.72 38.26 -3.25
CA ILE A 471 16.45 37.61 -2.86
C ILE A 471 15.28 38.61 -2.93
N LEU A 472 15.47 39.86 -2.50
CA LEU A 472 14.44 40.89 -2.63
C LEU A 472 14.13 41.20 -4.12
N ASN A 473 15.14 41.21 -4.99
CA ASN A 473 14.94 41.37 -6.43
C ASN A 473 14.18 40.18 -7.04
N ALA A 474 14.48 38.94 -6.61
CA ALA A 474 13.70 37.77 -7.01
C ALA A 474 12.22 37.89 -6.64
N TRP A 475 11.92 38.43 -5.46
CA TRP A 475 10.54 38.63 -5.02
C TRP A 475 9.80 39.60 -5.93
N VAL A 476 10.43 40.72 -6.31
CA VAL A 476 9.84 41.70 -7.24
C VAL A 476 9.53 41.05 -8.59
N VAL A 477 10.43 40.23 -9.13
CA VAL A 477 10.20 39.54 -10.41
C VAL A 477 9.06 38.53 -10.30
N LEU A 478 9.01 37.75 -9.21
CA LEU A 478 7.96 36.75 -8.98
C LEU A 478 6.56 37.35 -8.72
N LYS A 479 6.48 38.60 -8.26
CA LYS A 479 5.19 39.31 -8.09
C LYS A 479 4.42 39.50 -9.41
N GLY A 480 5.11 39.53 -10.55
CA GLY A 480 4.50 39.79 -11.87
C GLY A 480 4.08 38.54 -12.64
N SER A 481 4.69 37.38 -12.40
CA SER A 481 4.36 36.06 -12.94
C SER A 481 5.30 35.01 -12.34
N GLY A 482 4.95 33.71 -12.41
CA GLY A 482 5.91 32.65 -12.11
C GLY A 482 7.02 32.66 -13.16
N ASP A 483 8.28 32.72 -12.71
CA ASP A 483 9.46 32.74 -13.58
C ASP A 483 10.42 31.64 -13.13
N ASP A 484 10.60 30.63 -13.98
CA ASP A 484 11.40 29.42 -13.71
C ASP A 484 12.91 29.69 -13.63
N ARG A 485 13.36 30.84 -14.15
CA ARG A 485 14.73 31.30 -14.03
C ARG A 485 15.03 31.98 -12.70
N VAL A 486 14.01 32.23 -11.87
CA VAL A 486 14.18 32.59 -10.46
C VAL A 486 14.46 31.30 -9.67
N SER A 487 15.69 30.85 -9.77
CA SER A 487 16.25 29.67 -9.10
C SER A 487 17.62 30.01 -8.47
N PRO A 488 18.15 29.18 -7.57
CA PRO A 488 19.44 29.45 -6.94
C PRO A 488 20.57 29.44 -7.96
N ILE A 489 21.58 30.29 -7.76
CA ILE A 489 22.78 30.29 -8.60
C ILE A 489 23.72 29.15 -8.15
N GLY A 490 24.24 28.39 -9.10
CA GLY A 490 25.28 27.38 -8.89
C GLY A 490 24.91 25.99 -9.41
N SER A 491 25.88 25.07 -9.37
CA SER A 491 25.71 23.71 -9.90
C SER A 491 24.78 22.82 -9.07
N CYS A 492 24.46 23.22 -7.84
CA CYS A 492 23.67 22.45 -6.88
C CYS A 492 22.26 22.07 -7.36
N TRP A 493 21.62 22.94 -8.14
CA TRP A 493 20.21 22.84 -8.51
C TRP A 493 19.96 22.65 -10.02
N GLY A 494 21.01 22.78 -10.84
CA GLY A 494 20.91 22.78 -12.30
C GLY A 494 20.13 23.98 -12.88
N GLY A 495 19.87 23.95 -14.20
CA GLY A 495 19.04 24.95 -14.89
C GLY A 495 19.78 26.19 -15.40
N ASN A 496 19.01 27.18 -15.84
CA ASN A 496 19.50 28.45 -16.40
C ASN A 496 19.03 29.66 -15.55
N PRO A 497 19.50 29.79 -14.30
CA PRO A 497 19.09 30.85 -13.40
C PRO A 497 19.49 32.23 -13.95
N TYR A 498 18.74 33.27 -13.57
CA TYR A 498 19.22 34.64 -13.78
C TYR A 498 20.50 34.89 -13.00
N SER A 499 21.48 35.52 -13.67
CA SER A 499 22.62 36.12 -12.96
C SER A 499 22.11 37.21 -12.00
N VAL A 500 22.90 37.55 -10.97
CA VAL A 500 22.55 38.61 -10.02
C VAL A 500 22.30 39.94 -10.74
N ALA A 501 23.10 40.26 -11.76
CA ALA A 501 22.97 41.47 -12.55
C ALA A 501 21.70 41.48 -13.41
N ASP A 502 21.40 40.38 -14.08
CA ASP A 502 20.20 40.27 -14.94
C ASP A 502 18.92 40.33 -14.12
N LEU A 503 18.88 39.62 -12.98
CA LEU A 503 17.73 39.63 -12.09
C LEU A 503 17.48 41.03 -11.51
N LYS A 504 18.55 41.71 -11.10
CA LYS A 504 18.49 43.09 -10.61
C LYS A 504 17.98 44.05 -11.70
N SER A 505 18.47 43.92 -12.93
CA SER A 505 18.05 44.75 -14.06
C SER A 505 16.57 44.54 -14.37
N LYS A 506 16.12 43.28 -14.42
CA LYS A 506 14.70 42.93 -14.59
C LYS A 506 13.83 43.49 -13.47
N ALA A 507 14.25 43.32 -12.21
CA ALA A 507 13.55 43.85 -11.05
C ALA A 507 13.46 45.39 -11.08
N ALA A 508 14.50 46.09 -11.57
CA ALA A 508 14.49 47.55 -11.67
C ALA A 508 13.36 48.08 -12.56
N GLY A 509 13.00 47.37 -13.64
CA GLY A 509 11.85 47.69 -14.49
C GLY A 509 10.48 47.50 -13.81
N MET A 510 10.44 46.89 -12.62
CA MET A 510 9.23 46.54 -11.87
C MET A 510 9.17 47.21 -10.49
N GLY A 511 9.95 48.27 -10.27
CA GLY A 511 10.02 48.99 -8.99
C GLY A 511 10.98 48.39 -7.95
N GLY A 512 11.77 47.38 -8.34
CA GLY A 512 12.84 46.77 -7.53
C GLY A 512 14.23 47.29 -7.92
N GLY A 513 15.19 46.37 -8.05
CA GLY A 513 16.58 46.68 -8.38
C GLY A 513 17.36 47.16 -7.16
N TYR A 514 17.17 46.50 -6.02
CA TYR A 514 17.88 46.74 -4.76
C TYR A 514 19.34 46.31 -4.88
N SER A 515 20.24 47.06 -4.25
CA SER A 515 21.67 46.77 -4.25
C SER A 515 22.17 46.31 -2.88
N ARG A 516 21.49 46.73 -1.81
CA ARG A 516 21.89 46.39 -0.43
C ARG A 516 20.68 46.39 0.49
N VAL A 517 20.75 45.52 1.50
CA VAL A 517 19.86 45.53 2.67
C VAL A 517 20.65 46.02 3.87
N SER A 518 20.09 46.99 4.60
CA SER A 518 20.71 47.59 5.79
C SER A 518 19.98 47.24 7.09
N GLY A 519 18.74 46.76 7.03
CA GLY A 519 17.92 46.47 8.20
C GLY A 519 16.84 45.44 7.90
N VAL A 520 16.39 44.74 8.94
CA VAL A 520 15.26 43.82 8.86
C VAL A 520 14.49 43.83 10.18
N SER A 521 13.17 43.70 10.09
CA SER A 521 12.29 43.44 11.22
C SER A 521 11.21 42.43 10.81
N VAL A 522 10.78 41.61 11.75
CA VAL A 522 9.83 40.51 11.51
C VAL A 522 8.68 40.64 12.50
N SER A 523 7.47 40.41 12.01
CA SER A 523 6.26 40.29 12.84
C SER A 523 5.64 38.90 12.67
N TYR A 524 4.92 38.47 13.70
CA TYR A 524 4.35 37.13 13.79
C TYR A 524 2.84 37.22 13.98
N SER A 525 2.13 36.33 13.30
CA SER A 525 0.69 36.12 13.49
C SER A 525 0.41 35.29 14.73
N ASP A 526 -0.77 35.48 15.33
CA ASP A 526 -1.29 34.59 16.38
C ASP A 526 -1.54 33.17 15.88
N GLY A 527 -1.70 32.99 14.56
CA GLY A 527 -1.85 31.70 13.90
C GLY A 527 -0.56 30.91 13.72
N GLY A 528 0.56 31.33 14.34
CA GLY A 528 1.79 30.52 14.38
C GLY A 528 2.62 30.56 13.10
N TYR A 529 2.61 31.70 12.40
CA TYR A 529 3.44 31.91 11.22
C TYR A 529 3.98 33.35 11.22
N THR A 530 5.02 33.59 10.43
CA THR A 530 5.55 34.93 10.19
C THR A 530 4.60 35.70 9.30
N SER A 531 4.02 36.80 9.80
CA SER A 531 3.04 37.59 9.05
C SER A 531 3.73 38.47 8.02
N THR A 532 4.76 39.19 8.45
CA THR A 532 5.39 40.24 7.65
C THR A 532 6.89 40.32 7.94
N VAL A 533 7.67 40.49 6.87
CA VAL A 533 9.10 40.81 6.91
C VAL A 533 9.29 42.17 6.28
N ARG A 534 9.88 43.10 7.03
CA ARG A 534 10.16 44.47 6.59
C ARG A 534 11.66 44.69 6.49
N PHE A 535 12.12 45.12 5.33
CA PHE A 535 13.54 45.39 5.06
C PHE A 535 13.79 46.87 4.85
N SER A 536 14.90 47.36 5.38
CA SER A 536 15.46 48.67 5.03
C SER A 536 16.49 48.48 3.90
N THR A 537 16.32 49.17 2.78
CA THR A 537 17.14 49.01 1.57
C THR A 537 17.75 50.33 1.10
N ASP A 538 18.58 50.29 0.05
CA ASP A 538 19.04 51.48 -0.67
C ASP A 538 17.94 52.28 -1.37
N LYS A 539 16.72 51.72 -1.48
CA LYS A 539 15.56 52.36 -2.13
C LYS A 539 14.39 52.61 -1.15
N GLY A 540 14.67 52.62 0.15
CA GLY A 540 13.67 52.82 1.20
C GLY A 540 13.23 51.51 1.86
N GLU A 541 12.12 51.57 2.61
CA GLU A 541 11.54 50.39 3.24
C GLU A 541 10.69 49.59 2.28
N VAL A 542 10.78 48.27 2.39
CA VAL A 542 9.94 47.33 1.65
C VAL A 542 9.34 46.32 2.61
N GLU A 543 8.05 46.05 2.40
CA GLU A 543 7.29 45.10 3.18
C GLU A 543 6.90 43.89 2.32
N ILE A 544 7.13 42.70 2.87
CA ILE A 544 6.87 41.42 2.22
C ILE A 544 6.03 40.55 3.17
N SER A 545 4.98 39.92 2.66
CA SER A 545 4.25 38.92 3.45
C SER A 545 5.17 37.74 3.79
N GLY A 546 5.07 37.17 4.99
CA GLY A 546 5.93 36.04 5.36
C GLY A 546 5.80 34.83 4.42
N PRO A 547 4.60 34.44 3.95
CA PRO A 547 4.45 33.40 2.94
C PRO A 547 5.17 33.72 1.61
N ASP A 548 5.06 34.95 1.10
CA ASP A 548 5.75 35.35 -0.13
C ASP A 548 7.26 35.37 0.08
N PHE A 549 7.73 35.89 1.21
CA PHE A 549 9.15 35.90 1.53
C PHE A 549 9.69 34.48 1.62
N LYS A 550 9.02 33.57 2.35
CA LYS A 550 9.44 32.17 2.46
C LYS A 550 9.54 31.53 1.08
N LYS A 551 8.52 31.70 0.24
CA LYS A 551 8.49 31.16 -1.12
C LYS A 551 9.66 31.68 -1.94
N THR A 552 9.85 33.01 -2.01
CA THR A 552 10.96 33.60 -2.77
C THR A 552 12.31 33.19 -2.20
N PHE A 553 12.47 33.22 -0.88
CA PHE A 553 13.71 32.85 -0.21
C PHE A 553 14.12 31.43 -0.59
N ASN A 554 13.20 30.46 -0.53
CA ASN A 554 13.51 29.07 -0.89
C ASN A 554 13.78 28.89 -2.38
N LEU A 555 13.16 29.69 -3.25
CA LEU A 555 13.42 29.65 -4.69
C LEU A 555 14.75 30.29 -5.07
N ARG A 556 15.27 31.27 -4.32
CA ARG A 556 16.45 32.03 -4.75
C ARG A 556 17.69 31.87 -3.87
N ALA A 557 17.53 31.55 -2.59
CA ALA A 557 18.64 31.51 -1.65
C ALA A 557 19.76 30.60 -2.16
N PRO A 558 21.04 31.01 -2.01
CA PRO A 558 22.16 30.27 -2.56
C PRO A 558 22.36 28.93 -1.85
N ALA A 559 22.95 27.98 -2.57
CA ALA A 559 23.25 26.64 -2.07
C ALA A 559 22.00 25.95 -1.47
N ARG A 560 22.11 25.26 -0.33
CA ARG A 560 20.99 24.56 0.34
C ARG A 560 20.28 25.41 1.40
N ILE A 561 20.49 26.73 1.39
CA ILE A 561 19.87 27.62 2.36
C ILE A 561 18.36 27.63 2.17
N SER A 562 17.61 27.38 3.22
CA SER A 562 16.15 27.31 3.13
C SER A 562 15.44 27.64 4.44
N LEU A 563 14.19 28.06 4.34
CA LEU A 563 13.23 28.14 5.42
C LEU A 563 12.36 26.89 5.41
N LYS A 564 12.41 26.10 6.49
CA LYS A 564 11.63 24.88 6.66
C LYS A 564 10.26 25.15 7.28
N SER A 565 10.13 26.21 8.08
CA SER A 565 8.88 26.56 8.77
C SER A 565 8.21 27.79 8.17
N GLY A 566 6.88 27.87 8.29
CA GLY A 566 6.12 29.11 8.07
C GLY A 566 6.34 30.13 9.18
N LEU A 567 6.80 29.68 10.35
CA LEU A 567 7.24 30.50 11.47
C LEU A 567 8.77 30.64 11.43
N PHE A 568 9.26 31.84 11.13
CA PHE A 568 10.69 32.08 10.94
C PHE A 568 11.09 33.51 11.32
N ASN A 569 12.36 33.72 11.59
CA ASN A 569 12.94 35.04 11.81
C ASN A 569 14.07 35.31 10.80
N ILE A 570 14.40 36.58 10.60
CA ILE A 570 15.60 37.01 9.89
C ILE A 570 16.51 37.71 10.89
N GLU A 571 17.64 37.08 11.20
CA GLU A 571 18.66 37.67 12.04
C GLU A 571 19.50 38.67 11.24
N LYS A 572 19.97 39.72 11.93
CA LYS A 572 20.96 40.67 11.42
C LYS A 572 22.11 40.80 12.43
N LYS A 573 23.34 40.77 11.92
CA LYS A 573 24.57 41.09 12.66
C LYS A 573 25.32 42.25 12.04
#